data_AF-X1P6E3-F1
#
_entry.id   AF-X1P6E3-F1
#
_cell.length_a   1.000
_cell.length_b   1.000
_cell.length_c   1.000
_cell.angle_alpha   90.00
_cell.angle_beta   90.00
_cell.angle_gamma   90.00
#
_symmetry.space_group_name_H-M   'P 1'
#
loop_
_entity.id
_entity.type
_entity.pdbx_description
1 polymer ?
#
loop_
_entity_poly.entity_id
_entity_poly.type
_entity_poly.pdbx_seq_one_letter_code
_entity_poly.pdbx_strand_id
1 'polypeptide(L)'
;GCIRHIMQVFPESSWLKWVLVEAQNITRRRTWMPPQPSDILKIACNKEARLVQNGKHLLEILIESLKRLKAKLQGETPAAIDLWNQIGSDEYQPKDEPNLSNYVKRHLDDDLRQRGIVVNREVEIRRGEGSAQGEQTDIHVDAISRGTDGKEYDRVTVIIETKGCWNQELDNAMETQLLNRYLKDNHCQYGLYLVGWFNCDQWSNADYRKKRSPRLSNDEAQLRFDAQATDLSQQGTLIKALVIVVNQRNGTLFKPN
;
A
#
# COMPACT_ATOMS: atom_id res chain seq x y z
N GLY A 1 16.08 18.63 -14.36
CA GLY A 1 15.92 17.79 -15.57
C GLY A 1 14.79 18.35 -16.41
N CYS A 2 14.93 18.35 -17.75
CA CYS A 2 14.02 19.03 -18.70
C CYS A 2 12.53 18.91 -18.37
N ILE A 3 12.04 17.71 -18.00
CA ILE A 3 10.62 17.47 -17.70
C ILE A 3 10.13 18.29 -16.50
N ARG A 4 10.96 18.45 -15.44
CA ARG A 4 10.62 19.30 -14.28
C ARG A 4 10.50 20.78 -14.65
N HIS A 5 11.29 21.24 -15.62
CA HIS A 5 11.23 22.62 -16.09
C HIS A 5 9.97 22.86 -16.95
N ILE A 6 9.58 21.88 -17.76
CA ILE A 6 8.34 21.93 -18.57
C ILE A 6 7.09 21.92 -17.67
N MET A 7 7.11 21.17 -16.56
CA MET A 7 6.01 21.14 -15.59
C MET A 7 5.80 22.47 -14.85
N GLN A 8 6.85 23.28 -14.68
CA GLN A 8 6.71 24.64 -14.10
C GLN A 8 6.02 25.60 -15.08
N VAL A 9 6.12 25.34 -16.38
CA VAL A 9 5.53 26.19 -17.45
C VAL A 9 4.10 25.76 -17.81
N PHE A 10 3.72 24.50 -17.57
CA PHE A 10 2.39 23.96 -17.86
C PHE A 10 1.78 23.15 -16.68
N PRO A 11 1.41 23.80 -15.56
CA PRO A 11 0.95 23.12 -14.34
C PRO A 11 -0.42 22.42 -14.43
N GLU A 12 -1.28 22.84 -15.38
CA GLU A 12 -2.64 22.29 -15.60
C GLU A 12 -2.64 20.92 -16.34
N SER A 13 -1.48 20.49 -16.86
CA SER A 13 -1.39 19.28 -17.69
C SER A 13 -1.17 18.02 -16.84
N SER A 14 -2.26 17.34 -16.49
CA SER A 14 -2.24 16.05 -15.78
C SER A 14 -1.32 15.01 -16.46
N TRP A 15 -1.26 15.00 -17.79
CA TRP A 15 -0.43 14.08 -18.58
C TRP A 15 1.10 14.30 -18.41
N LEU A 16 1.56 15.50 -18.05
CA LEU A 16 2.99 15.74 -17.79
C LEU A 16 3.45 15.14 -16.46
N LYS A 17 2.55 15.07 -15.47
CA LYS A 17 2.80 14.36 -14.20
C LYS A 17 3.01 12.86 -14.46
N TRP A 18 2.22 12.31 -15.37
CA TRP A 18 2.33 10.93 -15.85
C TRP A 18 3.67 10.63 -16.51
N VAL A 19 4.09 11.48 -17.46
CA VAL A 19 5.38 11.34 -18.14
C VAL A 19 6.55 11.43 -17.16
N LEU A 20 6.47 12.26 -16.11
CA LEU A 20 7.50 12.33 -15.08
C LEU A 20 7.59 11.04 -14.26
N VAL A 21 6.46 10.50 -13.80
CA VAL A 21 6.41 9.25 -13.02
C VAL A 21 6.94 8.07 -13.85
N GLU A 22 6.54 8.02 -15.13
CA GLU A 22 7.01 7.01 -16.07
C GLU A 22 8.52 7.13 -16.33
N ALA A 23 9.03 8.35 -16.56
CA ALA A 23 10.46 8.59 -16.74
C ALA A 23 11.27 8.17 -15.49
N GLN A 24 10.80 8.48 -14.29
CA GLN A 24 11.42 8.05 -13.04
C GLN A 24 11.44 6.52 -12.89
N ASN A 25 10.35 5.85 -13.27
CA ASN A 25 10.25 4.39 -13.28
C ASN A 25 11.23 3.75 -14.26
N ILE A 26 11.32 4.27 -15.49
CA ILE A 26 12.24 3.79 -16.51
C ILE A 26 13.69 4.01 -16.07
N THR A 27 14.02 5.19 -15.53
CA THR A 27 15.37 5.47 -15.01
C THR A 27 15.75 4.48 -13.93
N ARG A 28 14.91 4.23 -12.91
CA ARG A 28 15.24 3.29 -11.83
C ARG A 28 15.44 1.85 -12.29
N ARG A 29 14.66 1.40 -13.27
CA ARG A 29 14.88 0.08 -13.90
C ARG A 29 16.23 0.02 -14.59
N ARG A 30 16.58 1.07 -15.33
CA ARG A 30 17.85 1.15 -16.06
C ARG A 30 19.06 1.38 -15.15
N THR A 31 18.87 2.02 -14.01
CA THR A 31 19.92 2.26 -12.99
C THR A 31 19.90 1.21 -11.88
N TRP A 32 19.07 0.17 -12.00
CA TRP A 32 19.05 -0.90 -11.03
C TRP A 32 20.41 -1.61 -11.03
N MET A 33 21.01 -1.68 -9.85
CA MET A 33 22.18 -2.51 -9.63
C MET A 33 21.72 -3.82 -8.98
N PRO A 34 22.12 -4.98 -9.53
CA PRO A 34 21.87 -6.24 -8.87
C PRO A 34 22.46 -6.23 -7.45
N PRO A 35 21.85 -6.99 -6.51
CA PRO A 35 22.42 -7.16 -5.17
C PRO A 35 23.86 -7.65 -5.28
N GLN A 36 24.73 -7.18 -4.39
CA GLN A 36 26.11 -7.65 -4.38
C GLN A 36 26.14 -9.15 -4.06
N PRO A 37 27.14 -9.91 -4.54
CA PRO A 37 27.31 -11.32 -4.19
C PRO A 37 27.28 -11.56 -2.66
N SER A 38 27.73 -10.60 -1.86
CA SER A 38 27.62 -10.64 -0.39
C SER A 38 26.19 -10.64 0.14
N ASP A 39 25.26 -9.93 -0.51
CA ASP A 39 23.86 -9.91 -0.10
C ASP A 39 23.16 -11.21 -0.51
N ILE A 40 23.50 -11.74 -1.68
CA ILE A 40 23.09 -13.09 -2.11
C ILE A 40 23.62 -14.16 -1.15
N LEU A 41 24.87 -14.05 -0.68
CA LEU A 41 25.44 -14.98 0.29
C LEU A 41 24.76 -14.85 1.66
N LYS A 42 24.42 -13.65 2.14
CA LYS A 42 23.60 -13.47 3.36
C LYS A 42 22.22 -14.14 3.22
N ILE A 43 21.66 -14.13 2.02
CA ILE A 43 20.39 -14.79 1.68
C ILE A 43 20.56 -16.31 1.67
N ALA A 44 21.60 -16.82 1.01
CA ALA A 44 21.89 -18.26 0.90
C ALA A 44 22.33 -18.90 2.24
N CYS A 45 22.96 -18.13 3.12
CA CYS A 45 23.43 -18.59 4.43
C CYS A 45 22.35 -18.49 5.52
N ASN A 46 21.25 -17.77 5.29
CA ASN A 46 20.14 -17.70 6.22
C ASN A 46 19.16 -18.86 5.95
N LYS A 47 19.25 -19.93 6.72
CA LYS A 47 18.38 -21.12 6.57
C LYS A 47 16.89 -20.82 6.80
N GLU A 48 16.56 -19.70 7.44
CA GLU A 48 15.17 -19.26 7.65
C GLU A 48 14.67 -18.27 6.59
N ALA A 49 15.55 -17.82 5.67
CA ALA A 49 15.16 -16.87 4.65
C ALA A 49 14.24 -17.51 3.60
N ARG A 50 12.99 -17.03 3.54
CA ARG A 50 12.07 -17.38 2.46
C ARG A 50 12.38 -16.52 1.24
N LEU A 51 12.82 -17.18 0.17
CA LEU A 51 13.01 -16.57 -1.15
C LEU A 51 11.64 -16.36 -1.82
N VAL A 52 11.41 -15.14 -2.29
CA VAL A 52 10.26 -14.84 -3.16
C VAL A 52 10.46 -15.55 -4.50
N GLN A 53 9.41 -16.23 -4.97
CA GLN A 53 9.49 -17.07 -6.18
C GLN A 53 9.04 -16.35 -7.45
N ASN A 54 8.17 -15.34 -7.31
CA ASN A 54 7.63 -14.48 -8.36
C ASN A 54 6.74 -13.41 -7.69
N GLY A 55 6.11 -12.56 -8.49
CA GLY A 55 5.30 -11.46 -7.97
C GLY A 55 3.97 -11.88 -7.36
N LYS A 56 3.39 -12.99 -7.81
CA LYS A 56 2.21 -13.57 -7.16
C LYS A 56 2.55 -13.98 -5.73
N HIS A 57 3.69 -14.66 -5.54
CA HIS A 57 4.17 -15.05 -4.22
C HIS A 57 4.49 -13.82 -3.35
N LEU A 58 5.09 -12.76 -3.91
CA LEU A 58 5.28 -11.50 -3.18
C LEU A 58 3.94 -10.89 -2.74
N LEU A 59 2.96 -10.84 -3.63
CA LEU A 59 1.64 -10.31 -3.34
C LEU A 59 0.95 -11.09 -2.22
N GLU A 60 1.04 -12.43 -2.24
CA GLU A 60 0.52 -13.30 -1.19
C GLU A 60 1.19 -13.03 0.17
N ILE A 61 2.52 -12.90 0.20
CA ILE A 61 3.29 -12.55 1.40
C ILE A 61 2.83 -11.20 1.97
N LEU A 62 2.62 -10.19 1.11
CA LEU A 62 2.17 -8.87 1.53
C LEU A 62 0.76 -8.92 2.12
N ILE A 63 -0.16 -9.66 1.49
CA ILE A 63 -1.52 -9.85 2.01
C ILE A 63 -1.48 -10.54 3.38
N GLU A 64 -0.64 -11.57 3.56
CA GLU A 64 -0.47 -12.22 4.86
C GLU A 64 0.08 -11.26 5.92
N SER A 65 1.07 -10.42 5.56
CA SER A 65 1.61 -9.40 6.46
C SER A 65 0.53 -8.39 6.88
N LEU A 66 -0.29 -7.94 5.93
CA LEU A 66 -1.37 -7.01 6.19
C LEU A 66 -2.54 -7.63 6.97
N LYS A 67 -2.79 -8.94 6.84
CA LYS A 67 -3.71 -9.66 7.74
C LYS A 67 -3.20 -9.67 9.19
N ARG A 68 -1.88 -9.78 9.40
CA ARG A 68 -1.27 -9.62 10.73
C ARG A 68 -1.39 -8.18 11.23
N LEU A 69 -1.25 -7.18 10.34
CA LEU A 69 -1.51 -5.78 10.68
C LEU A 69 -2.95 -5.59 11.15
N LYS A 70 -3.94 -6.15 10.44
CA LYS A 70 -5.35 -6.13 10.85
C LYS A 70 -5.54 -6.71 12.26
N ALA A 71 -4.89 -7.83 12.57
CA ALA A 71 -4.92 -8.41 13.91
C ALA A 71 -4.27 -7.48 14.96
N LYS A 72 -3.12 -6.87 14.66
CA LYS A 72 -2.43 -5.91 15.54
C LYS A 72 -3.28 -4.67 15.84
N LEU A 73 -4.00 -4.15 14.85
CA LEU A 73 -4.88 -2.99 15.01
C LEU A 73 -6.08 -3.29 15.92
N GLN A 74 -6.55 -4.53 15.96
CA GLN A 74 -7.79 -4.94 16.64
C GLN A 74 -7.59 -5.89 17.83
N GLY A 75 -6.34 -6.16 18.21
CA GLY A 75 -5.95 -7.10 19.27
C GLY A 75 -6.21 -6.60 20.68
N GLU A 76 -5.61 -7.26 21.68
CA GLU A 76 -5.78 -6.93 23.11
C GLU A 76 -5.20 -5.57 23.50
N THR A 77 -4.09 -5.18 22.87
CA THR A 77 -3.53 -3.81 22.92
C THR A 77 -3.70 -3.20 21.53
N PRO A 78 -4.86 -2.57 21.24
CA PRO A 78 -5.20 -2.14 19.89
C PRO A 78 -4.26 -1.03 19.44
N ALA A 79 -3.51 -1.28 18.37
CA ALA A 79 -2.69 -0.24 17.75
C ALA A 79 -3.53 0.73 16.86
N ALA A 80 -4.86 0.55 16.79
CA ALA A 80 -5.74 1.42 16.02
C ALA A 80 -5.58 2.89 16.41
N ILE A 81 -5.37 3.20 17.70
CA ILE A 81 -5.21 4.58 18.20
C ILE A 81 -4.13 5.37 17.46
N ASP A 82 -3.08 4.71 16.95
CA ASP A 82 -2.01 5.35 16.20
C ASP A 82 -2.49 5.96 14.87
N LEU A 83 -3.66 5.56 14.39
CA LEU A 83 -4.32 6.02 13.17
C LEU A 83 -5.53 6.93 13.44
N TRP A 84 -5.75 7.33 14.69
CA TRP A 84 -6.78 8.29 15.09
C TRP A 84 -6.17 9.53 15.75
N ASN A 85 -6.79 10.67 15.52
CA ASN A 85 -6.56 11.91 16.28
C ASN A 85 -7.66 12.01 17.34
N GLN A 86 -7.28 12.07 18.60
CA GLN A 86 -8.22 12.34 19.70
C GLN A 86 -8.53 13.83 19.74
N ILE A 87 -9.80 14.19 19.57
CA ILE A 87 -10.27 15.60 19.54
C ILE A 87 -11.16 15.97 20.74
N GLY A 88 -11.55 14.98 21.55
CA GLY A 88 -12.32 15.14 22.78
C GLY A 88 -12.12 13.96 23.73
N SER A 89 -12.92 13.86 24.79
CA SER A 89 -12.81 12.74 25.75
C SER A 89 -13.01 11.39 25.07
N ASP A 90 -14.03 11.30 24.20
CA ASP A 90 -14.44 10.07 23.51
C ASP A 90 -14.69 10.29 22.02
N GLU A 91 -14.19 11.41 21.47
CA GLU A 91 -14.33 11.77 20.05
C GLU A 91 -12.99 11.68 19.32
N TYR A 92 -13.02 11.00 18.17
CA TYR A 92 -11.86 10.75 17.36
C TYR A 92 -12.11 11.09 15.90
N GLN A 93 -11.04 11.46 15.19
CA GLN A 93 -11.04 11.63 13.74
C GLN A 93 -9.94 10.78 13.11
N PRO A 94 -10.17 10.09 11.99
CA PRO A 94 -9.13 9.34 11.33
C PRO A 94 -7.97 10.25 10.93
N LYS A 95 -6.75 9.75 11.07
CA LYS A 95 -5.61 10.34 10.36
C LYS A 95 -5.82 10.19 8.85
N ASP A 96 -5.12 11.01 8.08
CA ASP A 96 -5.23 11.02 6.63
C ASP A 96 -4.62 9.77 5.98
N GLU A 97 -4.84 9.64 4.67
CA GLU A 97 -4.36 8.50 3.87
C GLU A 97 -2.82 8.42 3.81
N PRO A 98 -2.06 9.54 3.74
CA PRO A 98 -0.60 9.52 3.92
C PRO A 98 -0.16 8.91 5.26
N ASN A 99 -0.82 9.23 6.37
CA ASN A 99 -0.52 8.63 7.67
C ASN A 99 -0.80 7.12 7.69
N LEU A 100 -1.90 6.68 7.08
CA LEU A 100 -2.20 5.25 6.90
C LEU A 100 -1.11 4.55 6.08
N SER A 101 -0.73 5.11 4.93
CA SER A 101 0.34 4.56 4.07
C SER A 101 1.68 4.49 4.81
N ASN A 102 2.06 5.55 5.54
CA ASN A 102 3.25 5.56 6.39
C ASN A 102 3.24 4.46 7.46
N TYR A 103 2.08 4.16 8.03
CA TYR A 103 1.93 3.11 9.04
C TYR A 103 2.04 1.71 8.41
N VAL A 104 1.38 1.51 7.27
CA VAL A 104 1.45 0.26 6.49
C VAL A 104 2.89 -0.04 6.06
N LYS A 105 3.61 0.95 5.52
CA LYS A 105 5.01 0.81 5.13
C LYS A 105 5.89 0.34 6.28
N ARG A 106 5.78 0.98 7.45
CA ARG A 106 6.55 0.62 8.65
C ARG A 106 6.26 -0.82 9.07
N HIS A 107 4.99 -1.21 9.11
CA HIS A 107 4.61 -2.59 9.42
C HIS A 107 5.19 -3.61 8.43
N LEU A 108 5.10 -3.33 7.12
CA LEU A 108 5.65 -4.21 6.09
C LEU A 108 7.18 -4.33 6.22
N ASP A 109 7.90 -3.23 6.41
CA ASP A 109 9.35 -3.26 6.59
C ASP A 109 9.74 -4.09 7.82
N ASP A 110 9.06 -3.89 8.96
CA ASP A 110 9.33 -4.62 10.20
C ASP A 110 9.00 -6.12 10.09
N ASP A 111 7.79 -6.47 9.63
CA ASP A 111 7.31 -7.87 9.58
C ASP A 111 8.09 -8.70 8.54
N LEU A 112 8.43 -8.11 7.39
CA LEU A 112 9.23 -8.81 6.37
C LEU A 112 10.67 -9.04 6.86
N ARG A 113 11.28 -8.07 7.57
CA ARG A 113 12.62 -8.21 8.17
C ARG A 113 12.65 -9.29 9.24
N GLN A 114 11.70 -9.25 10.18
CA GLN A 114 11.64 -10.20 11.31
C GLN A 114 11.45 -11.64 10.84
N ARG A 115 10.75 -11.85 9.71
CA ARG A 115 10.49 -13.19 9.15
C ARG A 115 11.57 -13.69 8.20
N GLY A 116 12.68 -12.95 8.07
CA GLY A 116 13.76 -13.31 7.16
C GLY A 116 13.33 -13.32 5.69
N ILE A 117 12.21 -12.69 5.32
CA ILE A 117 11.75 -12.72 3.92
C ILE A 117 12.68 -11.83 3.11
N VAL A 118 13.26 -12.42 2.07
CA VAL A 118 14.22 -11.73 1.20
C VAL A 118 13.47 -11.07 0.07
N VAL A 119 13.00 -9.88 0.38
CA VAL A 119 12.60 -8.84 -0.57
C VAL A 119 13.85 -7.96 -0.76
N ASN A 120 14.10 -7.35 -1.93
CA ASN A 120 15.11 -6.29 -1.99
C ASN A 120 14.53 -5.21 -1.07
N ARG A 121 15.08 -5.03 0.14
CA ARG A 121 14.34 -4.57 1.34
C ARG A 121 13.91 -3.09 1.32
N GLU A 122 13.65 -2.55 0.15
CA GLU A 122 13.16 -1.21 -0.10
C GLU A 122 11.64 -1.28 -0.25
N VAL A 123 10.95 -1.15 0.89
CA VAL A 123 9.57 -0.67 0.88
C VAL A 123 9.66 0.84 0.75
N GLU A 124 9.17 1.40 -0.35
CA GLU A 124 9.18 2.84 -0.57
C GLU A 124 7.76 3.39 -0.61
N ILE A 125 7.55 4.51 0.08
CA ILE A 125 6.37 5.35 -0.14
C ILE A 125 6.77 6.41 -1.14
N ARG A 126 5.94 6.60 -2.15
CA ARG A 126 6.07 7.72 -3.06
C ARG A 126 4.99 8.74 -2.74
N ARG A 127 5.39 10.01 -2.75
CA ARG A 127 4.46 11.14 -2.71
C ARG A 127 4.68 11.91 -3.99
N GLY A 128 3.61 12.12 -4.75
CA GLY A 128 3.65 12.95 -5.95
C GLY A 128 3.83 14.42 -5.59
N GLU A 129 4.78 15.10 -6.22
CA GLU A 129 4.90 16.55 -6.14
C GLU A 129 3.80 17.18 -7.03
N GLY A 130 2.66 17.53 -6.44
CA GLY A 130 1.59 18.23 -7.14
C GLY A 130 0.54 18.83 -6.21
N SER A 131 0.30 20.14 -6.35
CA SER A 131 -0.56 21.02 -5.55
C SER A 131 -2.08 20.77 -5.66
N ALA A 132 -2.52 19.54 -5.88
CA ALA A 132 -3.94 19.17 -5.87
C ALA A 132 -4.21 18.14 -4.77
N GLN A 133 -5.20 18.44 -3.92
CA GLN A 133 -5.66 17.63 -2.78
C GLN A 133 -5.74 16.13 -3.11
N GLY A 134 -4.80 15.34 -2.56
CA GLY A 134 -4.69 13.90 -2.80
C GLY A 134 -3.23 13.48 -2.98
N GLU A 135 -2.38 13.79 -2.00
CA GLU A 135 -0.97 13.42 -2.00
C GLU A 135 -0.83 11.91 -2.16
N GLN A 136 -0.30 11.47 -3.30
CA GLN A 136 -0.08 10.06 -3.69
C GLN A 136 0.43 9.22 -2.50
N THR A 137 -0.27 8.11 -2.21
CA THR A 137 -0.11 7.21 -1.05
C THR A 137 0.43 5.85 -1.44
N ASP A 138 0.89 5.70 -2.68
CA ASP A 138 1.32 4.43 -3.25
C ASP A 138 2.60 3.90 -2.58
N ILE A 139 2.57 2.59 -2.29
CA ILE A 139 3.69 1.86 -1.71
C ILE A 139 4.24 0.91 -2.77
N HIS A 140 5.53 1.04 -3.05
CA HIS A 140 6.27 0.14 -3.92
C HIS A 140 7.02 -0.88 -3.08
N VAL A 141 6.84 -2.16 -3.38
CA VAL A 141 7.58 -3.25 -2.75
C VAL A 141 8.31 -4.05 -3.82
N ASP A 142 9.64 -4.14 -3.73
CA ASP A 142 10.49 -4.82 -4.71
C ASP A 142 11.15 -6.07 -4.14
N ALA A 143 10.88 -7.26 -4.67
CA ALA A 143 11.59 -8.48 -4.29
C ALA A 143 12.57 -8.95 -5.38
N ILE A 144 13.52 -9.77 -4.95
CA ILE A 144 14.40 -10.50 -5.86
C ILE A 144 13.87 -11.92 -6.00
N SER A 145 13.63 -12.33 -7.23
CA SER A 145 13.25 -13.69 -7.59
C SER A 145 14.39 -14.36 -8.34
N ARG A 146 14.49 -15.70 -8.26
CA ARG A 146 15.33 -16.44 -9.21
C ARG A 146 14.65 -16.44 -10.58
N GLY A 147 15.40 -16.11 -11.62
CA GLY A 147 14.96 -16.17 -13.01
C GLY A 147 14.68 -17.61 -13.44
N THR A 148 13.95 -17.76 -14.54
CA THR A 148 13.48 -19.06 -15.07
C THR A 148 14.62 -20.00 -15.51
N ASP A 149 15.80 -19.45 -15.78
CA ASP A 149 17.01 -20.20 -16.15
C ASP A 149 17.90 -20.55 -14.93
N GLY A 150 17.53 -20.10 -13.73
CA GLY A 150 18.26 -20.30 -12.48
C GLY A 150 19.61 -19.59 -12.40
N LYS A 151 19.97 -18.77 -13.40
CA LYS A 151 21.28 -18.10 -13.51
C LYS A 151 21.18 -16.59 -13.28
N GLU A 152 20.07 -15.97 -13.66
CA GLU A 152 19.82 -14.54 -13.42
C GLU A 152 18.80 -14.31 -12.30
N TYR A 153 18.89 -13.15 -11.64
CA TYR A 153 17.94 -12.73 -10.61
C TYR A 153 17.05 -11.64 -11.20
N ASP A 154 15.74 -11.86 -11.15
CA ASP A 154 14.74 -10.91 -11.62
C ASP A 154 14.19 -10.06 -10.48
N ARG A 155 13.98 -8.77 -10.75
CA ARG A 155 13.27 -7.87 -9.83
C ARG A 155 11.77 -8.00 -10.05
N VAL A 156 11.02 -8.27 -8.99
CA VAL A 156 9.56 -8.28 -9.03
C VAL A 156 8.98 -7.20 -8.13
N THR A 157 8.09 -6.39 -8.68
CA THR A 157 7.44 -5.28 -7.96
C THR A 157 5.97 -5.61 -7.68
N VAL A 158 5.50 -5.27 -6.49
CA VAL A 158 4.07 -5.13 -6.16
C VAL A 158 3.80 -3.67 -5.80
N ILE A 159 2.73 -3.10 -6.37
CA ILE A 159 2.25 -1.76 -6.05
C ILE A 159 1.04 -1.85 -5.12
N ILE A 160 1.06 -1.11 -4.01
CA ILE A 160 -0.07 -1.01 -3.08
C ILE A 160 -0.65 0.40 -3.18
N GLU A 161 -1.89 0.51 -3.66
CA GLU A 161 -2.65 1.77 -3.67
C GLU A 161 -3.52 1.82 -2.40
N THR A 162 -3.31 2.83 -1.56
CA THR A 162 -3.95 2.93 -0.24
C THR A 162 -5.02 4.02 -0.21
N LYS A 163 -6.25 3.70 0.21
CA LYS A 163 -7.36 4.65 0.38
C LYS A 163 -8.02 4.53 1.75
N GLY A 164 -8.53 5.65 2.26
CA GLY A 164 -9.46 5.65 3.38
C GLY A 164 -10.88 5.39 2.90
N CYS A 165 -11.72 4.77 3.72
CA CYS A 165 -13.12 4.49 3.37
C CYS A 165 -13.96 5.75 3.06
N TRP A 166 -13.46 6.95 3.35
CA TRP A 166 -14.10 8.23 3.03
C TRP A 166 -13.69 8.82 1.66
N ASN A 167 -12.74 8.19 0.95
CA ASN A 167 -12.20 8.73 -0.28
C ASN A 167 -13.29 8.81 -1.38
N GLN A 168 -13.35 9.92 -2.11
CA GLN A 168 -14.36 10.12 -3.16
C GLN A 168 -14.14 9.21 -4.37
N GLU A 169 -12.90 8.76 -4.58
CA GLU A 169 -12.50 7.87 -5.66
C GLU A 169 -12.47 6.40 -5.19
N LEU A 170 -13.01 6.07 -4.00
CA LEU A 170 -12.90 4.74 -3.40
C LEU A 170 -13.34 3.60 -4.33
N ASP A 171 -14.41 3.79 -5.10
CA ASP A 171 -14.92 2.76 -6.02
C ASP A 171 -14.20 2.76 -7.38
N ASN A 172 -13.43 3.80 -7.73
CA ASN A 172 -12.81 3.94 -9.05
C ASN A 172 -11.28 3.91 -9.03
N ALA A 173 -10.64 4.19 -7.89
CA ALA A 173 -9.20 4.33 -7.77
C ALA A 173 -8.44 3.03 -8.03
N MET A 174 -9.06 1.87 -7.81
CA MET A 174 -8.47 0.60 -8.21
C MET A 174 -8.22 0.53 -9.72
N GLU A 175 -9.17 1.00 -10.53
CA GLU A 175 -8.98 1.06 -11.97
C GLU A 175 -8.13 2.27 -12.38
N THR A 176 -8.51 3.47 -11.94
CA THR A 176 -7.92 4.72 -12.43
C THR A 176 -6.53 5.01 -11.87
N GLN A 177 -6.22 4.52 -10.67
CA GLN A 177 -4.96 4.77 -9.97
C GLN A 177 -4.06 3.55 -9.92
N LEU A 178 -4.57 2.37 -9.56
CA LEU A 178 -3.73 1.17 -9.50
C LEU A 178 -3.50 0.57 -10.90
N LEU A 179 -4.56 0.16 -11.60
CA LEU A 179 -4.43 -0.50 -12.91
C LEU A 179 -3.88 0.45 -13.97
N ASN A 180 -4.60 1.55 -14.24
CA ASN A 180 -4.29 2.45 -15.34
C ASN A 180 -2.94 3.14 -15.17
N ARG A 181 -2.48 3.36 -13.92
CA ARG A 181 -1.19 4.05 -13.69
C ARG A 181 0.04 3.20 -13.59
N TYR A 182 -0.12 1.98 -13.08
CA TYR A 182 1.04 1.17 -12.77
C TYR A 182 1.08 -0.15 -13.51
N LEU A 183 -0.08 -0.72 -13.85
CA LEU A 183 -0.16 -2.10 -14.33
C LEU A 183 -0.39 -2.23 -15.84
N LYS A 184 -1.03 -1.23 -16.47
CA LYS A 184 -1.45 -1.29 -17.88
C LYS A 184 -0.29 -1.40 -18.89
N ASP A 185 0.86 -0.79 -18.60
CA ASP A 185 2.01 -0.77 -19.53
C ASP A 185 2.94 -1.99 -19.40
N ASN A 186 2.44 -3.11 -18.84
CA ASN A 186 3.13 -4.41 -18.70
C ASN A 186 4.45 -4.37 -17.91
N HIS A 187 4.74 -3.25 -17.27
CA HIS A 187 5.97 -3.01 -16.55
C HIS A 187 5.88 -3.51 -15.10
N CYS A 188 4.69 -3.52 -14.51
CA CYS A 188 4.38 -4.14 -13.24
C CYS A 188 3.09 -4.94 -13.43
N GLN A 189 3.04 -6.16 -12.93
CA GLN A 189 1.89 -7.04 -13.14
C GLN A 189 1.05 -7.22 -11.87
N TYR A 190 1.58 -6.84 -10.71
CA TYR A 190 0.98 -7.19 -9.42
C TYR A 190 0.59 -5.94 -8.65
N GLY A 191 -0.68 -5.88 -8.27
CA GLY A 191 -1.26 -4.76 -7.53
C GLY A 191 -2.05 -5.20 -6.32
N LEU A 192 -2.03 -4.39 -5.26
CA LEU A 192 -2.87 -4.52 -4.09
C LEU A 192 -3.64 -3.22 -3.85
N TYR A 193 -4.96 -3.29 -3.87
CA TYR A 193 -5.81 -2.18 -3.44
C TYR A 193 -6.11 -2.32 -1.95
N LEU A 194 -5.60 -1.39 -1.15
CA LEU A 194 -5.70 -1.43 0.31
C LEU A 194 -6.65 -0.36 0.81
N VAL A 195 -7.71 -0.76 1.49
CA VAL A 195 -8.69 0.16 2.08
C VAL A 195 -8.60 0.13 3.60
N GLY A 196 -8.26 1.28 4.19
CA GLY A 196 -8.41 1.50 5.63
C GLY A 196 -9.87 1.82 5.96
N TRP A 197 -10.51 0.95 6.74
CA TRP A 197 -11.92 1.07 7.11
C TRP A 197 -12.07 1.56 8.55
N PHE A 198 -12.56 2.79 8.70
CA PHE A 198 -12.59 3.51 9.99
C PHE A 198 -14.00 3.65 10.58
N ASN A 199 -15.02 3.07 9.94
CA ASN A 199 -16.41 3.27 10.31
C ASN A 199 -16.72 2.66 11.69
N CYS A 200 -16.70 3.49 12.74
CA CYS A 200 -16.98 3.13 14.12
C CYS A 200 -17.68 4.29 14.87
N ASP A 201 -18.24 4.00 16.04
CA ASP A 201 -19.04 4.94 16.83
C ASP A 201 -18.21 6.11 17.35
N GLN A 202 -16.95 5.85 17.69
CA GLN A 202 -15.95 6.81 18.19
C GLN A 202 -15.57 7.88 17.16
N TRP A 203 -15.84 7.64 15.87
CA TRP A 203 -15.63 8.64 14.84
C TRP A 203 -16.60 9.80 15.05
N SER A 204 -16.07 11.00 15.32
CA SER A 204 -16.88 12.20 15.52
C SER A 204 -17.86 12.45 14.37
N ASN A 205 -19.13 12.68 14.70
CA ASN A 205 -20.17 13.00 13.71
C ASN A 205 -20.00 14.39 13.07
N ALA A 206 -19.13 15.23 13.65
CA ALA A 206 -18.75 16.51 13.08
C ALA A 206 -17.80 16.37 11.88
N ASP A 207 -17.08 15.25 11.77
CA ASP A 207 -16.19 14.98 10.65
C ASP A 207 -16.97 14.60 9.40
N TYR A 208 -16.90 15.44 8.36
CA TYR A 208 -17.60 15.23 7.10
C TYR A 208 -17.22 13.90 6.42
N ARG A 209 -16.02 13.37 6.69
CA ARG A 209 -15.53 12.10 6.12
C ARG A 209 -16.35 10.89 6.59
N LYS A 210 -16.94 10.95 7.80
CA LYS A 210 -17.84 9.90 8.31
C LYS A 210 -19.08 9.77 7.44
N LYS A 211 -19.67 10.90 7.04
CA LYS A 211 -20.85 10.95 6.16
C LYS A 211 -20.57 10.48 4.74
N ARG A 212 -19.33 10.67 4.25
CA ARG A 212 -18.89 10.20 2.93
C ARG A 212 -18.59 8.70 2.88
N SER A 213 -18.28 8.10 4.03
CA SER A 213 -17.95 6.68 4.06
C SER A 213 -19.17 5.82 3.74
N PRO A 214 -19.03 4.76 2.93
CA PRO A 214 -20.13 3.87 2.61
C PRO A 214 -20.73 3.23 3.87
N ARG A 215 -22.05 3.07 3.89
CA ARG A 215 -22.78 2.31 4.92
C ARG A 215 -22.78 0.82 4.59
N LEU A 216 -21.58 0.25 4.52
CA LEU A 216 -21.35 -1.17 4.31
C LEU A 216 -20.68 -1.75 5.55
N SER A 217 -20.97 -3.02 5.83
CA SER A 217 -20.13 -3.80 6.74
C SER A 217 -18.73 -4.02 6.13
N ASN A 218 -17.78 -4.36 6.98
CA ASN A 218 -16.40 -4.64 6.56
C ASN A 218 -16.35 -5.81 5.56
N ASP A 219 -17.21 -6.81 5.75
CA ASP A 219 -17.27 -8.01 4.92
C ASP A 219 -17.91 -7.72 3.56
N GLU A 220 -18.98 -6.91 3.52
CA GLU A 220 -19.56 -6.44 2.25
C GLU A 220 -18.58 -5.57 1.46
N ALA A 221 -17.82 -4.71 2.14
CA ALA A 221 -16.77 -3.90 1.51
C ALA A 221 -15.66 -4.81 0.93
N GLN A 222 -15.20 -5.82 1.69
CA GLN A 222 -14.20 -6.78 1.23
C GLN A 222 -14.70 -7.55 0.00
N LEU A 223 -15.93 -8.09 0.04
CA LEU A 223 -16.52 -8.81 -1.08
C LEU A 223 -16.64 -7.93 -2.34
N ARG A 224 -17.06 -6.67 -2.18
CA ARG A 224 -17.15 -5.72 -3.29
C ARG A 224 -15.79 -5.48 -3.94
N PHE A 225 -14.76 -5.15 -3.15
CA PHE A 225 -13.44 -4.85 -3.71
C PHE A 225 -12.73 -6.11 -4.23
N ASP A 226 -13.01 -7.29 -3.68
CA ASP A 226 -12.53 -8.56 -4.25
C ASP A 226 -13.14 -8.85 -5.62
N ALA A 227 -14.44 -8.60 -5.79
CA ALA A 227 -15.11 -8.72 -7.09
C ALA A 227 -14.49 -7.76 -8.11
N GLN A 228 -14.34 -6.48 -7.75
CA GLN A 228 -13.71 -5.49 -8.62
C GLN A 228 -12.26 -5.86 -8.98
N ALA A 229 -11.46 -6.30 -8.01
CA ALA A 229 -10.09 -6.73 -8.25
C ALA A 229 -10.02 -7.93 -9.20
N THR A 230 -10.99 -8.85 -9.09
CA THR A 230 -11.11 -10.00 -9.99
C THR A 230 -11.44 -9.56 -11.41
N ASP A 231 -12.42 -8.66 -11.57
CA ASP A 231 -12.84 -8.17 -12.88
C ASP A 231 -11.72 -7.39 -13.61
N LEU A 232 -10.94 -6.62 -12.86
CA LEU A 232 -9.82 -5.83 -13.37
C LEU A 232 -8.54 -6.67 -13.61
N SER A 233 -8.45 -7.88 -13.05
CA SER A 233 -7.31 -8.78 -13.27
C SER A 233 -7.38 -9.41 -14.66
N GLN A 234 -6.70 -8.80 -15.64
CA GLN A 234 -6.72 -9.25 -17.03
C GLN A 234 -5.32 -9.21 -17.67
N GLN A 235 -5.13 -10.00 -18.74
CA GLN A 235 -3.97 -9.90 -19.65
C GLN A 235 -2.59 -9.95 -18.95
N GLY A 236 -2.45 -10.81 -17.94
CA GLY A 236 -1.19 -10.98 -17.20
C GLY A 236 -1.01 -10.03 -16.02
N THR A 237 -2.00 -9.20 -15.70
CA THR A 237 -2.07 -8.46 -14.44
C THR A 237 -2.85 -9.24 -13.39
N LEU A 238 -2.42 -9.13 -12.13
CA LEU A 238 -3.07 -9.70 -10.96
C LEU A 238 -3.26 -8.61 -9.91
N ILE A 239 -4.53 -8.26 -9.67
CA ILE A 239 -4.94 -7.32 -8.63
C ILE A 239 -5.61 -8.10 -7.51
N LYS A 240 -5.30 -7.73 -6.27
CA LYS A 240 -6.03 -8.17 -5.07
C LYS A 240 -6.52 -6.95 -4.32
N ALA A 241 -7.56 -7.14 -3.50
CA ALA A 241 -8.05 -6.11 -2.60
C ALA A 241 -7.97 -6.58 -1.15
N LEU A 242 -7.78 -5.65 -0.22
CA LEU A 242 -7.84 -5.93 1.20
C LEU A 242 -8.45 -4.75 1.97
N VAL A 243 -9.44 -5.05 2.79
CA VAL A 243 -10.04 -4.12 3.74
C VAL A 243 -9.47 -4.38 5.13
N ILE A 244 -8.76 -3.39 5.66
CA ILE A 244 -8.22 -3.41 7.03
C ILE A 244 -9.11 -2.57 7.93
N VAL A 245 -9.69 -3.21 8.94
CA VAL A 245 -10.52 -2.55 9.94
C VAL A 245 -9.64 -1.81 10.94
N VAL A 246 -9.88 -0.51 11.06
CA VAL A 246 -9.14 0.42 11.91
C VAL A 246 -10.08 1.05 12.94
N ASN A 247 -11.04 0.27 13.45
CA ASN A 247 -12.00 0.76 14.43
C ASN A 247 -11.28 1.16 15.73
N GLN A 248 -11.59 2.35 16.22
CA GLN A 248 -11.19 2.76 17.55
C GLN A 248 -12.09 2.06 18.58
N ARG A 249 -11.51 1.62 19.69
CA ARG A 249 -12.25 1.11 20.85
C ARG A 249 -12.03 2.04 22.02
N ASN A 250 -13.01 2.17 22.90
CA ASN A 250 -12.79 2.85 24.16
C ASN A 250 -11.74 2.03 24.91
N GLY A 251 -10.57 2.63 25.15
CA GLY A 251 -9.68 2.12 26.17
C GLY A 251 -10.49 2.13 27.45
N THR A 252 -10.76 0.96 28.02
CA THR A 252 -11.09 0.89 29.45
C THR A 252 -9.80 1.33 30.14
N LEU A 253 -9.63 2.65 30.29
CA LEU A 253 -8.74 3.17 31.30
C LEU A 253 -9.23 2.51 32.57
N PHE A 254 -8.41 1.59 33.10
CA PHE A 254 -8.57 1.08 34.45
C PHE A 254 -8.87 2.29 35.33
N LYS A 255 -10.12 2.41 35.77
CA LYS A 255 -10.42 3.32 36.88
C LYS A 255 -9.67 2.72 38.06
N PRO A 256 -8.67 3.42 38.64
CA PRO A 256 -8.13 2.96 39.90
C PRO A 256 -9.29 2.99 40.90
N ASN A 257 -9.56 1.83 41.51
CA ASN A 257 -10.42 1.73 42.68
C ASN A 257 -9.85 2.53 43.84
#